data_AF-A0A1W9SR04-F1
#
_entry.id   AF-A0A1W9SR04-F1
#
_cell.length_a   1.000
_cell.length_b   1.000
_cell.length_c   1.000
_cell.angle_alpha   90.00
_cell.angle_beta   90.00
_cell.angle_gamma   90.00
#
_symmetry.space_group_name_H-M   'P 1'
#
loop_
_entity.id
_entity.type
_entity.pdbx_description
1 polymer ?
#
loop_
_entity_poly.entity_id
_entity_poly.type
_entity_poly.pdbx_seq_one_letter_code
_entity_poly.pdbx_strand_id
1 'polypeptide(L)'
;MVIYNKWLETVKPTIAVNWEIANKNGIIDGDFYLADLLSYENKTIKEKLFVLLKKNRYELDRRIDKFGMFNTRTASFIDNQKAHQEFWNKYERPPKESYWDYIVERRDLLVPQDIRERKGSFFTPQIWVELSQKYLTEVLGEDYKQDVDVMKDRIKNGANLLEKHVFQFDFLNDDFSKLPQALQKIINDPQKRKKLIIYINPPYAEATTARTVTRTGRNKSGVTKNYKLNEYFNAKIGNASNEIFALFMAHVYDKIPNSKFALFSKLKFIQGSNFKKFKEYFLAKFMKGFVIPANTFDNVKGHFPIGFTIWNLSVKNNIKNINCNVFDKNENKIGKKRFYGNLPKSINKWIKKFDDKILDAIAYMGNPSPDFQHNSQLYISMRKGIEHFNFWNFNTDNIFNGCVYFAVRNCIKATWINDRDQFLTPKKKWEKDINFQNDCLAFTLFHGQNRISSENAKNHWIPFTESEVNSQEKFESNFMVKFIQGKLKANGNGDLLGKKILRTESLCIFSRKK
;
A
#
# COMPACT_ATOMS: atom_id res chain seq x y z
N MET A 1 -19.64 -14.11 30.42
CA MET A 1 -18.74 -12.93 30.32
C MET A 1 -17.44 -13.26 31.05
N VAL A 2 -16.29 -13.14 30.39
CA VAL A 2 -14.96 -13.53 30.92
C VAL A 2 -14.56 -12.62 32.11
N ILE A 3 -13.88 -13.14 33.15
CA ILE A 3 -13.49 -12.40 34.38
C ILE A 3 -12.79 -11.07 34.05
N TYR A 4 -11.93 -11.09 33.03
CA TYR A 4 -11.25 -9.91 32.52
C TYR A 4 -12.20 -8.78 32.10
N ASN A 5 -13.32 -9.08 31.41
CA ASN A 5 -14.27 -8.04 30.99
C ASN A 5 -14.92 -7.34 32.19
N LYS A 6 -15.23 -8.10 33.25
CA LYS A 6 -15.75 -7.52 34.49
C LYS A 6 -14.69 -6.64 35.18
N TRP A 7 -13.42 -7.04 35.11
CA TRP A 7 -12.30 -6.24 35.62
C TRP A 7 -12.12 -4.94 34.81
N LEU A 8 -12.30 -4.98 33.48
CA LEU A 8 -12.27 -3.79 32.62
C LEU A 8 -13.36 -2.76 32.96
N GLU A 9 -14.53 -3.23 33.36
CA GLU A 9 -15.66 -2.34 33.71
C GLU A 9 -15.54 -1.81 35.15
N THR A 10 -14.96 -2.61 36.06
CA THR A 10 -14.97 -2.30 37.50
C THR A 10 -13.66 -1.68 37.99
N VAL A 11 -12.52 -2.28 37.68
CA VAL A 11 -11.21 -1.93 38.28
C VAL A 11 -10.42 -1.00 37.37
N LYS A 12 -10.37 -1.27 36.06
CA LYS A 12 -9.61 -0.44 35.11
C LYS A 12 -9.93 1.06 35.16
N PRO A 13 -11.20 1.51 35.29
CA PRO A 13 -11.51 2.93 35.36
C PRO A 13 -10.95 3.62 36.61
N THR A 14 -10.61 2.85 37.65
CA THR A 14 -10.07 3.39 38.90
C THR A 14 -8.54 3.44 38.93
N ILE A 15 -7.86 3.06 37.86
CA ILE A 15 -6.39 3.13 37.77
C ILE A 15 -5.99 4.47 37.13
N ALA A 16 -5.13 5.24 37.81
CA ALA A 16 -4.65 6.54 37.38
C ALA A 16 -3.63 6.45 36.22
N VAL A 17 -4.09 6.06 35.03
CA VAL A 17 -3.25 5.87 33.83
C VAL A 17 -3.90 6.54 32.61
N ASN A 18 -3.11 7.31 31.85
CA ASN A 18 -3.49 7.71 30.50
C ASN A 18 -3.31 6.51 29.55
N TRP A 19 -4.39 5.79 29.30
CA TRP A 19 -4.40 4.55 28.52
C TRP A 19 -3.91 4.73 27.07
N GLU A 20 -4.17 5.89 26.44
CA GLU A 20 -3.70 6.15 25.07
C GLU A 20 -2.16 6.22 25.02
N ILE A 21 -1.56 6.92 25.98
CA ILE A 21 -0.10 7.05 26.09
C ILE A 21 0.54 5.72 26.50
N ALA A 22 -0.04 5.01 27.47
CA ALA A 22 0.46 3.71 27.90
C ALA A 22 0.52 2.72 26.72
N ASN A 23 -0.58 2.63 25.96
CA ASN A 23 -0.68 1.76 24.79
C ASN A 23 0.37 2.08 23.71
N LYS A 24 0.64 3.38 23.45
CA LYS A 24 1.68 3.82 22.51
C LYS A 24 3.09 3.37 22.94
N ASN A 25 3.32 3.21 24.24
CA ASN A 25 4.60 2.78 24.81
C ASN A 25 4.66 1.27 25.11
N GLY A 26 3.69 0.49 24.63
CA GLY A 26 3.71 -0.98 24.72
C GLY A 26 3.17 -1.57 26.02
N ILE A 27 2.69 -0.73 26.95
CA ILE A 27 2.00 -1.17 28.17
C ILE A 27 0.50 -1.17 27.90
N ILE A 28 -0.15 -2.31 28.09
CA ILE A 28 -1.59 -2.50 27.85
C ILE A 28 -2.31 -2.75 29.17
N ASP A 29 -3.63 -2.59 29.18
CA ASP A 29 -4.49 -2.92 30.33
C ASP A 29 -4.41 -4.39 30.76
N GLY A 30 -4.10 -5.30 29.82
CA GLY A 30 -3.76 -6.69 30.15
C GLY A 30 -2.55 -6.85 31.09
N ASP A 31 -1.58 -5.92 31.07
CA ASP A 31 -0.42 -5.97 31.98
C ASP A 31 -0.83 -5.72 33.43
N PHE A 32 -1.75 -4.78 33.64
CA PHE A 32 -2.31 -4.47 34.96
C PHE A 32 -3.17 -5.63 35.48
N TYR A 33 -4.00 -6.21 34.61
CA TYR A 33 -4.79 -7.38 34.98
C TYR A 33 -3.92 -8.59 35.34
N LEU A 34 -2.83 -8.85 34.62
CA LEU A 34 -1.89 -9.92 34.96
C LEU A 34 -1.18 -9.66 36.29
N ALA A 35 -0.79 -8.41 36.55
CA ALA A 35 -0.20 -8.00 37.81
C ALA A 35 -1.14 -8.29 38.99
N ASP A 36 -2.44 -8.02 38.82
CA ASP A 36 -3.48 -8.32 39.78
C ASP A 36 -3.73 -9.83 39.92
N LEU A 37 -3.89 -10.54 38.81
CA LEU A 37 -4.25 -11.96 38.80
C LEU A 37 -3.14 -12.84 39.37
N LEU A 38 -1.88 -12.51 39.06
CA LEU A 38 -0.69 -13.22 39.54
C LEU A 38 -0.12 -12.53 40.78
N SER A 39 -0.99 -12.26 41.77
CA SER A 39 -0.59 -11.67 43.04
C SER A 39 -1.10 -12.46 44.23
N TYR A 40 -0.33 -12.39 45.31
CA TYR A 40 -0.70 -12.84 46.65
C TYR A 40 -0.57 -11.66 47.60
N GLU A 41 -1.56 -11.40 48.47
CA GLU A 41 -1.58 -10.23 49.37
C GLU A 41 -1.33 -8.88 48.66
N ASN A 42 -1.92 -8.69 47.47
CA ASN A 42 -1.68 -7.52 46.60
C ASN A 42 -0.20 -7.30 46.25
N LYS A 43 0.60 -8.36 46.21
CA LYS A 43 1.96 -8.33 45.70
C LYS A 43 2.06 -9.29 44.54
N THR A 44 2.38 -8.77 43.36
CA THR A 44 2.61 -9.61 42.19
C THR A 44 3.78 -10.55 42.45
N ILE A 45 3.56 -11.85 42.24
CA ILE A 45 4.54 -12.91 42.53
C ILE A 45 5.53 -13.12 41.39
N LYS A 46 5.19 -12.69 40.17
CA LYS A 46 6.04 -12.85 38.97
C LYS A 46 6.74 -11.55 38.62
N GLU A 47 7.98 -11.39 39.08
CA GLU A 47 8.75 -10.14 38.92
C GLU A 47 9.08 -9.77 37.46
N LYS A 48 8.99 -10.74 36.54
CA LYS A 48 9.22 -10.57 35.10
C LYS A 48 8.08 -9.88 34.35
N LEU A 49 6.94 -9.60 34.99
CA LEU A 49 5.82 -8.89 34.34
C LEU A 49 6.15 -7.42 34.06
N PHE A 50 5.55 -6.84 33.02
CA PHE A 50 5.75 -5.43 32.66
C PHE A 50 5.22 -4.46 33.71
N VAL A 51 4.19 -4.87 34.44
CA VAL A 51 3.56 -4.14 35.55
C VAL A 51 3.54 -5.04 36.78
N LEU A 52 3.85 -4.48 37.96
CA LEU A 52 3.76 -5.17 39.24
C LEU A 52 2.82 -4.43 40.18
N LEU A 53 1.89 -5.15 40.81
CA LEU A 53 1.10 -4.67 41.93
C LEU A 53 1.95 -4.76 43.21
N LYS A 54 2.03 -3.64 43.94
CA LYS A 54 2.73 -3.50 45.22
C LYS A 54 1.80 -2.84 46.23
N LYS A 55 1.05 -3.66 46.98
CA LYS A 55 0.03 -3.27 47.95
C LYS A 55 -1.07 -2.40 47.33
N ASN A 56 -0.86 -1.09 47.27
CA ASN A 56 -1.84 -0.08 46.89
C ASN A 56 -1.47 0.70 45.62
N ARG A 57 -0.44 0.27 44.89
CA ARG A 57 0.01 0.91 43.65
C ARG A 57 0.60 -0.11 42.68
N TYR A 58 0.68 0.29 41.42
CA TYR A 58 1.41 -0.42 40.39
C TYR A 58 2.79 0.20 40.17
N GLU A 59 3.78 -0.63 39.89
CA GLU A 59 5.14 -0.27 39.47
C GLU A 59 5.39 -0.75 38.04
N LEU A 60 5.92 0.13 37.19
CA LEU A 60 6.20 -0.12 35.78
C LEU A 60 7.45 0.65 35.33
N ASP A 61 7.96 0.35 34.13
CA ASP A 61 9.15 1.03 33.57
C ASP A 61 10.37 1.00 34.51
N ARG A 62 10.60 -0.18 35.12
CA ARG A 62 11.68 -0.45 36.08
C ARG A 62 13.01 -0.59 35.35
N ARG A 63 13.82 0.47 35.33
CA ARG A 63 15.09 0.51 34.60
C ARG A 63 16.15 1.32 35.33
N ILE A 64 17.41 1.01 35.03
CA ILE A 64 18.55 1.82 35.44
C ILE A 64 18.67 2.98 34.44
N ASP A 65 18.72 4.21 34.94
CA ASP A 65 18.88 5.40 34.10
C ASP A 65 20.33 5.59 33.63
N LYS A 66 20.56 6.66 32.86
CA LYS A 66 21.88 6.95 32.27
C LYS A 66 22.96 7.27 33.32
N PHE A 67 22.58 7.45 34.57
CA PHE A 67 23.47 7.75 35.70
C PHE A 67 23.62 6.56 36.66
N GLY A 68 23.09 5.38 36.30
CA GLY A 68 23.20 4.18 37.13
C GLY A 68 22.16 4.09 38.25
N MET A 69 21.17 4.98 38.31
CA MET A 69 20.15 4.97 39.35
C MET A 69 18.92 4.16 38.94
N PHE A 70 18.33 3.43 39.89
CA PHE A 70 17.09 2.70 39.66
C PHE A 70 15.90 3.66 39.58
N ASN A 71 15.21 3.68 38.44
CA ASN A 71 14.01 4.48 38.22
C ASN A 71 12.81 3.56 38.01
N THR A 72 11.68 3.90 38.64
CA THR A 72 10.41 3.21 38.50
C THR A 72 9.29 4.24 38.37
N ARG A 73 8.34 3.98 37.47
CA ARG A 73 7.11 4.75 37.36
C ARG A 73 6.01 4.05 38.16
N THR A 74 5.13 4.83 38.74
CA THR A 74 4.00 4.30 39.52
C THR A 74 2.67 4.73 38.94
N ALA A 75 1.66 3.87 39.12
CA ALA A 75 0.25 4.23 38.91
C ALA A 75 -0.54 3.86 40.17
N SER A 76 -1.36 4.80 40.64
CA SER A 76 -2.17 4.63 41.85
C SER A 76 -3.63 4.31 41.49
N PHE A 77 -4.40 3.88 42.49
CA PHE A 77 -5.86 3.80 42.37
C PHE A 77 -6.49 5.13 42.78
N ILE A 78 -7.35 5.72 41.93
CA ILE A 78 -8.03 6.99 42.22
C ILE A 78 -9.12 6.86 43.28
N ASP A 79 -9.57 5.64 43.54
CA ASP A 79 -10.63 5.30 44.49
C ASP A 79 -10.07 4.67 45.79
N ASN A 80 -8.78 4.85 46.05
CA ASN A 80 -8.08 4.20 47.17
C ASN A 80 -8.23 2.67 47.19
N GLN A 81 -8.25 2.03 46.01
CA GLN A 81 -8.28 0.57 45.81
C GLN A 81 -9.62 -0.10 46.21
N LYS A 82 -10.68 0.67 46.41
CA LYS A 82 -11.99 0.13 46.81
C LYS A 82 -12.56 -0.85 45.79
N ALA A 83 -12.68 -0.44 44.51
CA ALA A 83 -13.21 -1.29 43.45
C ALA A 83 -12.34 -2.53 43.19
N HIS A 84 -11.02 -2.38 43.30
CA HIS A 84 -10.09 -3.50 43.19
C HIS A 84 -10.31 -4.55 44.30
N GLN A 85 -10.42 -4.13 45.57
CA GLN A 85 -10.68 -5.04 46.69
C GLN A 85 -12.05 -5.74 46.55
N GLU A 86 -13.11 -4.97 46.29
CA GLU A 86 -14.46 -5.52 46.09
C GLU A 86 -14.53 -6.49 44.91
N PHE A 87 -13.74 -6.25 43.86
CA PHE A 87 -13.66 -7.14 42.71
C PHE A 87 -12.95 -8.44 43.04
N TRP A 88 -11.74 -8.38 43.59
CA TRP A 88 -10.91 -9.56 43.80
C TRP A 88 -11.31 -10.40 45.00
N ASN A 89 -12.06 -9.87 45.97
CA ASN A 89 -12.67 -10.66 47.04
C ASN A 89 -13.68 -11.71 46.54
N LYS A 90 -14.10 -11.63 45.27
CA LYS A 90 -15.02 -12.57 44.62
C LYS A 90 -14.31 -13.74 43.93
N TYR A 91 -12.97 -13.74 43.85
CA TYR A 91 -12.21 -14.70 43.06
C TYR A 91 -10.99 -15.20 43.83
N GLU A 92 -10.68 -16.49 43.69
CA GLU A 92 -9.44 -17.06 44.19
C GLU A 92 -8.27 -16.66 43.28
N ARG A 93 -7.23 -16.05 43.86
CA ARG A 93 -5.98 -15.69 43.17
C ARG A 93 -4.77 -15.83 44.11
N PRO A 94 -3.58 -16.20 43.59
CA PRO A 94 -3.29 -16.50 42.19
C PRO A 94 -3.85 -17.86 41.74
N PRO A 95 -4.04 -18.09 40.42
CA PRO A 95 -4.39 -19.41 39.88
C PRO A 95 -3.35 -20.50 40.22
N LYS A 96 -3.64 -21.77 39.95
CA LYS A 96 -2.63 -22.85 40.13
C LYS A 96 -1.37 -22.55 39.31
N GLU A 97 -0.20 -22.81 39.91
CA GLU A 97 1.12 -22.47 39.37
C GLU A 97 1.36 -23.05 37.96
N SER A 98 0.86 -24.25 37.68
CA SER A 98 0.97 -24.89 36.37
C SER A 98 0.36 -24.10 35.21
N TYR A 99 -0.50 -23.11 35.48
CA TYR A 99 -1.08 -22.23 34.46
C TYR A 99 -0.37 -20.89 34.32
N TRP A 100 0.60 -20.54 35.17
CA TRP A 100 1.18 -19.19 35.19
C TRP A 100 1.94 -18.85 33.91
N ASP A 101 2.75 -19.76 33.39
CA ASP A 101 3.47 -19.53 32.12
C ASP A 101 2.50 -19.47 30.95
N TYR A 102 1.54 -20.40 30.89
CA TYR A 102 0.47 -20.40 29.90
C TYR A 102 -0.33 -19.08 29.89
N ILE A 103 -0.67 -18.52 31.07
CA ILE A 103 -1.40 -17.26 31.20
C ILE A 103 -0.55 -16.07 30.75
N VAL A 104 0.74 -16.06 31.09
CA VAL A 104 1.67 -14.96 30.72
C VAL A 104 2.01 -14.99 29.23
N GLU A 105 2.25 -16.16 28.65
CA GLU A 105 2.48 -16.33 27.20
C GLU A 105 1.25 -15.92 26.38
N ARG A 106 0.07 -15.98 27.00
CA ARG A 106 -1.22 -15.58 26.44
C ARG A 106 -1.67 -14.21 26.93
N ARG A 107 -0.76 -13.37 27.41
CA ARG A 107 -0.97 -11.95 27.74
C ARG A 107 -1.72 -11.21 26.64
N ASP A 108 -1.27 -11.39 25.41
CA ASP A 108 -1.87 -10.74 24.24
C ASP A 108 -3.27 -11.32 23.95
N LEU A 109 -3.58 -12.51 24.47
CA LEU A 109 -4.90 -13.15 24.49
C LEU A 109 -5.77 -12.77 25.70
N LEU A 110 -5.49 -11.70 26.45
CA LEU A 110 -6.41 -11.20 27.49
C LEU A 110 -7.25 -10.03 26.99
N VAL A 111 -6.68 -9.21 26.13
CA VAL A 111 -7.35 -8.14 25.39
C VAL A 111 -8.60 -8.67 24.68
N PRO A 112 -9.74 -7.95 24.58
CA PRO A 112 -10.93 -8.49 23.92
C PRO A 112 -10.64 -8.82 22.43
N GLN A 113 -11.40 -9.75 21.86
CA GLN A 113 -11.16 -10.34 20.54
C GLN A 113 -10.97 -9.27 19.43
N ASP A 114 -11.67 -8.14 19.57
CA ASP A 114 -11.69 -6.97 18.69
C ASP A 114 -10.38 -6.16 18.62
N ILE A 115 -9.49 -6.30 19.61
CA ILE A 115 -8.19 -5.61 19.66
C ILE A 115 -7.03 -6.62 19.43
N ARG A 116 -7.21 -7.91 19.71
CA ARG A 116 -6.29 -8.97 19.22
C ARG A 116 -6.23 -9.01 17.70
N GLU A 117 -7.37 -8.76 17.06
CA GLU A 117 -7.47 -8.63 15.61
C GLU A 117 -6.68 -7.43 15.04
N ARG A 118 -6.18 -6.50 15.88
CA ARG A 118 -5.45 -5.28 15.44
C ARG A 118 -3.92 -5.39 15.54
N LYS A 119 -3.37 -6.40 16.22
CA LYS A 119 -1.92 -6.61 16.31
C LYS A 119 -1.53 -7.97 15.74
N GLY A 120 -1.15 -7.97 14.46
CA GLY A 120 -0.42 -9.06 13.80
C GLY A 120 -1.13 -9.68 12.60
N SER A 121 -2.47 -9.62 12.55
CA SER A 121 -3.29 -10.05 11.41
C SER A 121 -3.70 -8.85 10.56
N PHE A 122 -3.68 -9.00 9.23
CA PHE A 122 -4.17 -8.00 8.30
C PHE A 122 -5.72 -7.97 8.37
N PHE A 123 -6.28 -7.28 9.36
CA PHE A 123 -7.73 -7.20 9.55
C PHE A 123 -8.39 -6.35 8.46
N THR A 124 -9.60 -6.77 8.05
CA THR A 124 -10.44 -6.00 7.13
C THR A 124 -11.39 -5.15 7.95
N PRO A 125 -11.31 -3.81 7.90
CA PRO A 125 -12.22 -2.92 8.61
C PRO A 125 -13.69 -3.29 8.39
N GLN A 126 -14.51 -3.21 9.46
CA GLN A 126 -15.91 -3.63 9.45
C GLN A 126 -16.72 -2.98 8.32
N ILE A 127 -16.52 -1.69 8.07
CA ILE A 127 -17.15 -0.95 6.96
C ILE A 127 -16.90 -1.61 5.59
N TRP A 128 -15.72 -2.20 5.37
CA TRP A 128 -15.39 -2.91 4.13
C TRP A 128 -15.87 -4.34 4.14
N VAL A 129 -15.96 -4.98 5.31
CA VAL A 129 -16.65 -6.27 5.45
C VAL A 129 -18.10 -6.11 5.04
N GLU A 130 -18.83 -5.15 5.59
CA GLU A 130 -20.24 -4.89 5.28
C GLU A 130 -20.46 -4.59 3.80
N LEU A 131 -19.64 -3.69 3.22
CA LEU A 131 -19.69 -3.38 1.79
C LEU A 131 -19.39 -4.62 0.93
N SER A 132 -18.43 -5.47 1.32
CA SER A 132 -18.12 -6.71 0.60
C SER A 132 -19.28 -7.71 0.63
N GLN A 133 -19.97 -7.84 1.76
CA GLN A 133 -21.14 -8.71 1.89
C GLN A 133 -22.29 -8.21 1.02
N LYS A 134 -22.50 -6.89 0.94
CA LYS A 134 -23.48 -6.30 0.01
C LYS A 134 -23.18 -6.70 -1.45
N TYR A 135 -21.92 -6.62 -1.87
CA TYR A 135 -21.53 -7.01 -3.22
C TYR A 135 -21.68 -8.51 -3.48
N LEU A 136 -21.40 -9.35 -2.48
CA LEU A 136 -21.62 -10.80 -2.57
C LEU A 136 -23.10 -11.11 -2.73
N THR A 137 -23.98 -10.52 -1.94
CA THR A 137 -25.44 -10.64 -2.07
C THR A 137 -25.92 -10.21 -3.45
N GLU A 138 -25.45 -9.07 -3.94
CA GLU A 138 -25.81 -8.59 -5.29
C GLU A 138 -25.35 -9.53 -6.42
N VAL A 139 -24.35 -10.37 -6.19
CA VAL A 139 -23.77 -11.28 -7.19
C VAL A 139 -24.31 -12.70 -7.07
N LEU A 140 -24.57 -13.16 -5.85
CA LEU A 140 -24.92 -14.54 -5.54
C LEU A 140 -26.42 -14.74 -5.29
N GLY A 141 -27.18 -13.66 -5.07
CA GLY A 141 -28.63 -13.68 -4.93
C GLY A 141 -29.12 -13.81 -3.48
N GLU A 142 -30.44 -13.95 -3.35
CA GLU A 142 -31.13 -14.00 -2.06
C GLU A 142 -30.81 -15.28 -1.26
N ASP A 143 -30.63 -16.42 -1.93
CA ASP A 143 -30.27 -17.68 -1.26
C ASP A 143 -28.97 -17.55 -0.46
N TYR A 144 -27.96 -16.89 -1.03
CA TYR A 144 -26.71 -16.62 -0.33
C TYR A 144 -26.93 -15.72 0.90
N LYS A 145 -27.77 -14.69 0.77
CA LYS A 145 -28.09 -13.81 1.90
C LYS A 145 -28.80 -14.59 3.00
N GLN A 146 -29.78 -15.40 2.65
CA GLN A 146 -30.51 -16.26 3.59
C GLN A 146 -29.56 -17.23 4.30
N ASP A 147 -28.67 -17.91 3.56
CA ASP A 147 -27.66 -18.82 4.14
C ASP A 147 -26.74 -18.09 5.13
N VAL A 148 -26.28 -16.88 4.79
CA VAL A 148 -25.44 -16.05 5.66
C VAL A 148 -26.21 -15.57 6.89
N ASP A 149 -27.46 -15.13 6.72
CA ASP A 149 -28.30 -14.65 7.82
C ASP A 149 -28.64 -15.80 8.78
N VAL A 150 -28.94 -16.99 8.27
CA VAL A 150 -29.12 -18.22 9.07
C VAL A 150 -27.84 -18.57 9.82
N MET A 151 -26.67 -18.49 9.19
CA MET A 151 -25.39 -18.72 9.86
C MET A 151 -25.13 -17.70 10.98
N LYS A 152 -25.41 -16.41 10.74
CA LYS A 152 -25.27 -15.34 11.75
C LYS A 152 -26.27 -15.49 12.89
N ASP A 153 -27.53 -15.79 12.60
CA ASP A 153 -28.59 -16.00 13.60
C ASP A 153 -28.25 -17.19 14.49
N ARG A 154 -27.81 -18.31 13.90
CA ARG A 154 -27.29 -19.46 14.64
C ARG A 154 -26.17 -19.07 15.60
N ILE A 155 -25.16 -18.32 15.13
CA ILE A 155 -24.06 -17.84 15.98
C ILE A 155 -24.57 -16.92 17.11
N LYS A 156 -25.46 -15.98 16.79
CA LYS A 156 -26.06 -15.04 17.76
C LYS A 156 -26.90 -15.75 18.83
N ASN A 157 -27.59 -16.82 18.44
CA ASN A 157 -28.42 -17.65 19.31
C ASN A 157 -27.62 -18.79 19.97
N GLY A 158 -26.29 -18.68 20.02
CA GLY A 158 -25.43 -19.57 20.81
C GLY A 158 -25.06 -20.89 20.13
N ALA A 159 -25.38 -21.09 18.85
CA ALA A 159 -24.77 -22.14 18.08
C ALA A 159 -23.29 -21.81 17.91
N ASN A 160 -22.44 -22.48 18.68
CA ASN A 160 -21.01 -22.43 18.44
C ASN A 160 -20.77 -22.77 16.97
N LEU A 161 -20.00 -21.93 16.27
CA LEU A 161 -19.29 -22.42 15.08
C LEU A 161 -18.67 -23.74 15.49
N LEU A 162 -19.13 -24.84 14.88
CA LEU A 162 -18.65 -26.16 15.28
C LEU A 162 -17.13 -26.11 15.24
N GLU A 163 -16.46 -26.49 16.33
CA GLU A 163 -15.01 -26.34 16.47
C GLU A 163 -14.28 -26.92 15.24
N LYS A 164 -14.80 -28.02 14.67
CA LYS A 164 -14.33 -28.64 13.43
C LYS A 164 -14.37 -27.76 12.16
N HIS A 165 -15.10 -26.64 12.16
CA HIS A 165 -15.16 -25.65 11.07
C HIS A 165 -14.13 -24.52 11.27
N VAL A 166 -13.52 -24.43 12.46
CA VAL A 166 -12.47 -23.47 12.79
C VAL A 166 -11.17 -24.25 12.92
N PHE A 167 -10.27 -24.08 11.96
CA PHE A 167 -9.02 -24.83 11.94
C PHE A 167 -7.87 -23.92 11.50
N GLN A 168 -6.68 -24.19 12.03
CA GLN A 168 -5.46 -23.54 11.59
C GLN A 168 -4.98 -24.21 10.29
N PHE A 169 -4.69 -23.39 9.28
CA PHE A 169 -4.16 -23.85 8.01
C PHE A 169 -3.27 -22.76 7.41
N ASP A 170 -1.99 -23.07 7.20
CA ASP A 170 -1.10 -22.19 6.45
C ASP A 170 -1.37 -22.36 4.97
N PHE A 171 -2.22 -21.49 4.42
CA PHE A 171 -2.73 -21.63 3.06
C PHE A 171 -1.65 -21.71 1.97
N LEU A 172 -0.46 -21.17 2.18
CA LEU A 172 0.62 -21.24 1.19
C LEU A 172 1.56 -22.43 1.40
N ASN A 173 1.59 -23.02 2.59
CA ASN A 173 2.63 -23.99 2.96
C ASN A 173 2.07 -25.37 3.33
N ASP A 174 0.84 -25.43 3.81
CA ASP A 174 0.19 -26.67 4.17
C ASP A 174 -0.38 -27.39 2.94
N ASP A 175 -0.21 -28.71 2.93
CA ASP A 175 -0.83 -29.57 1.94
C ASP A 175 -2.34 -29.66 2.19
N PHE A 176 -3.15 -29.68 1.13
CA PHE A 176 -4.61 -29.74 1.22
C PHE A 176 -5.13 -31.03 1.88
N SER A 177 -4.31 -32.07 2.01
CA SER A 177 -4.59 -33.26 2.83
C SER A 177 -4.73 -32.96 4.32
N LYS A 178 -4.21 -31.82 4.80
CA LYS A 178 -4.37 -31.36 6.19
C LYS A 178 -5.70 -30.66 6.45
N LEU A 179 -6.49 -30.35 5.41
CA LEU A 179 -7.81 -29.75 5.59
C LEU A 179 -8.75 -30.72 6.32
N PRO A 180 -9.75 -30.23 7.07
CA PRO A 180 -10.75 -31.10 7.66
C PRO A 180 -11.40 -32.02 6.61
N GLN A 181 -11.62 -33.29 6.97
CA GLN A 181 -12.10 -34.31 6.03
C GLN A 181 -13.43 -33.92 5.36
N ALA A 182 -14.31 -33.21 6.07
CA ALA A 182 -15.54 -32.67 5.52
C ALA A 182 -15.29 -31.67 4.38
N LEU A 183 -14.30 -30.79 4.52
CA LEU A 183 -13.92 -29.82 3.51
C LEU A 183 -13.24 -30.50 2.31
N GLN A 184 -12.38 -31.50 2.56
CA GLN A 184 -11.78 -32.30 1.48
C GLN A 184 -12.84 -32.98 0.61
N LYS A 185 -13.89 -33.56 1.22
CA LYS A 185 -15.02 -34.16 0.49
C LYS A 185 -15.75 -33.16 -0.41
N ILE A 186 -15.76 -31.88 -0.06
CA ILE A 186 -16.40 -30.82 -0.86
C ILE A 186 -15.45 -30.36 -1.97
N ILE A 187 -14.18 -30.11 -1.66
CA ILE A 187 -13.19 -29.60 -2.64
C ILE A 187 -12.89 -30.65 -3.72
N ASN A 188 -12.87 -31.93 -3.37
CA ASN A 188 -12.57 -33.00 -4.32
C ASN A 188 -13.79 -33.44 -5.15
N ASP A 189 -15.00 -32.97 -4.82
CA ASP A 189 -16.23 -33.22 -5.58
C ASP A 189 -16.50 -32.03 -6.54
N PRO A 190 -16.45 -32.21 -7.87
CA PRO A 190 -16.63 -31.11 -8.82
C PRO A 190 -17.97 -30.38 -8.73
N GLN A 191 -19.06 -31.05 -8.35
CA GLN A 191 -20.38 -30.42 -8.25
C GLN A 191 -20.55 -29.66 -6.94
N LYS A 192 -20.05 -30.22 -5.83
CA LYS A 192 -20.05 -29.51 -4.55
C LYS A 192 -19.08 -28.34 -4.56
N ARG A 193 -17.89 -28.50 -5.15
CA ARG A 193 -16.88 -27.44 -5.28
C ARG A 193 -17.40 -26.21 -6.03
N LYS A 194 -18.26 -26.37 -7.04
CA LYS A 194 -18.87 -25.23 -7.77
C LYS A 194 -19.72 -24.32 -6.88
N LYS A 195 -20.24 -24.85 -5.77
CA LYS A 195 -21.03 -24.10 -4.78
C LYS A 195 -20.16 -23.35 -3.76
N LEU A 196 -18.86 -23.63 -3.72
CA LEU A 196 -17.96 -22.95 -2.79
C LEU A 196 -17.76 -21.48 -3.15
N ILE A 197 -17.78 -20.65 -2.12
CA ILE A 197 -17.36 -19.25 -2.15
C ILE A 197 -16.11 -19.15 -1.31
N ILE A 198 -15.01 -18.78 -1.93
CA ILE A 198 -13.75 -18.48 -1.26
C ILE A 198 -13.71 -16.97 -1.02
N TYR A 199 -13.66 -16.54 0.24
CA TYR A 199 -13.57 -15.14 0.63
C TYR A 199 -12.27 -14.92 1.42
N ILE A 200 -11.36 -14.09 0.92
CA ILE A 200 -10.04 -13.88 1.56
C ILE A 200 -9.58 -12.42 1.54
N ASN A 201 -8.76 -12.08 2.53
CA ASN A 201 -7.96 -10.86 2.56
C ASN A 201 -6.48 -11.26 2.73
N PRO A 202 -5.76 -11.57 1.64
CA PRO A 202 -4.36 -11.99 1.72
C PRO A 202 -3.48 -10.88 2.32
N PRO A 203 -2.37 -11.24 2.99
CA PRO A 203 -1.35 -10.28 3.41
C PRO A 203 -0.88 -9.37 2.26
N TYR A 204 -0.71 -8.07 2.55
CA TYR A 204 -0.27 -7.07 1.57
C TYR A 204 1.25 -6.93 1.41
N ALA A 205 2.03 -7.76 2.12
CA ALA A 205 3.48 -7.75 2.05
C ALA A 205 3.97 -8.26 0.66
N GLU A 206 5.03 -7.62 0.15
CA GLU A 206 5.75 -8.09 -1.03
C GLU A 206 6.81 -9.11 -0.59
N ALA A 207 7.06 -10.14 -1.39
CA ALA A 207 7.97 -11.22 -1.02
C ALA A 207 9.44 -10.77 -0.84
N THR A 208 9.76 -9.53 -1.21
CA THR A 208 11.14 -9.07 -1.40
C THR A 208 11.59 -7.84 -0.62
N THR A 209 10.77 -7.13 0.17
CA THR A 209 11.32 -5.99 0.94
C THR A 209 10.62 -5.66 2.26
N ALA A 210 11.35 -5.85 3.35
CA ALA A 210 11.40 -4.87 4.44
C ALA A 210 12.82 -4.27 4.46
N ARG A 211 12.93 -2.96 4.19
CA ARG A 211 14.12 -2.07 4.26
C ARG A 211 15.16 -2.18 3.12
N THR A 212 15.01 -1.30 2.14
CA THR A 212 16.12 -0.78 1.33
C THR A 212 15.98 0.74 1.15
N VAL A 213 16.01 1.50 2.25
CA VAL A 213 16.22 2.97 2.20
C VAL A 213 17.19 3.50 3.27
N THR A 214 17.69 2.69 4.22
CA THR A 214 18.76 3.13 5.13
C THR A 214 19.85 2.10 5.16
N ARG A 215 21.08 2.51 4.82
CA ARG A 215 22.30 1.71 4.69
C ARG A 215 22.84 1.21 6.05
N THR A 216 21.97 0.64 6.88
CA THR A 216 22.27 0.03 8.18
C THR A 216 21.21 -1.02 8.51
N GLY A 217 21.47 -2.28 8.19
CA GLY A 217 20.63 -3.38 8.64
C GLY A 217 20.89 -4.67 7.88
N ARG A 218 21.43 -5.69 8.56
CA ARG A 218 21.43 -7.07 8.06
C ARG A 218 19.99 -7.50 7.75
N ASN A 219 19.83 -8.25 6.67
CA ASN A 219 18.57 -8.80 6.18
C ASN A 219 17.77 -9.45 7.33
N LYS A 220 16.60 -8.91 7.67
CA LYS A 220 15.58 -9.74 8.33
C LYS A 220 15.00 -10.64 7.25
N SER A 221 15.14 -11.95 7.43
CA SER A 221 14.50 -12.97 6.60
C SER A 221 13.00 -12.67 6.47
N GLY A 222 12.57 -12.33 5.26
CA GLY A 222 11.17 -12.06 4.96
C GLY A 222 10.27 -13.27 5.22
N VAL A 223 8.99 -12.99 5.42
CA VAL A 223 7.88 -13.94 5.64
C VAL A 223 7.73 -14.96 4.48
N THR A 224 8.45 -14.77 3.38
CA THR A 224 8.54 -15.67 2.22
C THR A 224 9.94 -16.28 2.10
N LYS A 225 10.32 -17.11 3.06
CA LYS A 225 11.30 -18.19 2.81
C LYS A 225 10.56 -19.54 2.72
N ASN A 226 9.67 -19.69 1.74
CA ASN A 226 9.24 -21.01 1.31
C ASN A 226 9.40 -21.14 -0.21
N TYR A 227 10.52 -21.74 -0.60
CA TYR A 227 10.97 -21.94 -1.97
C TYR A 227 9.96 -22.73 -2.82
N LYS A 228 9.29 -23.74 -2.25
CA LYS A 228 8.51 -24.71 -3.03
C LYS A 228 7.28 -24.12 -3.75
N LEU A 229 6.41 -23.39 -3.05
CA LEU A 229 5.18 -22.86 -3.67
C LEU A 229 5.49 -21.69 -4.62
N ASN A 230 6.45 -20.84 -4.24
CA ASN A 230 6.90 -19.77 -5.11
C ASN A 230 7.52 -20.35 -6.39
N GLU A 231 8.43 -21.32 -6.30
CA GLU A 231 9.03 -21.99 -7.46
C GLU A 231 7.97 -22.65 -8.33
N TYR A 232 7.03 -23.38 -7.72
CA TYR A 232 5.93 -24.02 -8.44
C TYR A 232 5.10 -23.03 -9.26
N PHE A 233 4.69 -21.92 -8.64
CA PHE A 233 3.90 -20.91 -9.34
C PHE A 233 4.76 -20.00 -10.21
N ASN A 234 6.04 -19.78 -9.93
CA ASN A 234 6.91 -18.95 -10.76
C ASN A 234 6.96 -19.48 -12.20
N ALA A 235 7.00 -20.80 -12.37
CA ALA A 235 6.90 -21.43 -13.69
C ALA A 235 5.59 -21.08 -14.43
N LYS A 236 4.47 -20.94 -13.71
CA LYS A 236 3.13 -20.67 -14.26
C LYS A 236 2.81 -19.19 -14.43
N ILE A 237 3.12 -18.36 -13.43
CA ILE A 237 2.71 -16.95 -13.33
C ILE A 237 3.88 -15.96 -13.42
N GLY A 238 5.12 -16.45 -13.53
CA GLY A 238 6.33 -15.63 -13.64
C GLY A 238 6.54 -14.73 -12.44
N ASN A 239 7.00 -13.49 -12.70
CA ASN A 239 7.30 -12.48 -11.68
C ASN A 239 6.10 -12.11 -10.78
N ALA A 240 4.86 -12.47 -11.16
CA ALA A 240 3.72 -12.33 -10.27
C ALA A 240 3.85 -13.19 -9.00
N SER A 241 4.64 -14.27 -9.00
CA SER A 241 4.89 -15.10 -7.82
C SER A 241 5.55 -14.34 -6.66
N ASN A 242 6.18 -13.19 -6.93
CA ASN A 242 6.78 -12.33 -5.91
C ASN A 242 5.74 -11.55 -5.08
N GLU A 243 4.46 -11.63 -5.44
CA GLU A 243 3.36 -10.94 -4.77
C GLU A 243 2.50 -11.96 -4.03
N ILE A 244 2.41 -11.81 -2.70
CA ILE A 244 1.71 -12.79 -1.85
C ILE A 244 0.26 -12.95 -2.29
N PHE A 245 -0.46 -11.86 -2.53
CA PHE A 245 -1.85 -11.95 -2.99
C PHE A 245 -1.98 -12.73 -4.31
N ALA A 246 -0.99 -12.64 -5.22
CA ALA A 246 -1.02 -13.35 -6.49
C ALA A 246 -0.76 -14.85 -6.32
N LEU A 247 0.08 -15.24 -5.35
CA LEU A 247 0.24 -16.64 -4.94
C LEU A 247 -1.07 -17.20 -4.39
N PHE A 248 -1.77 -16.48 -3.51
CA PHE A 248 -3.09 -16.88 -3.02
C PHE A 248 -4.08 -17.08 -4.17
N MET A 249 -4.14 -16.12 -5.11
CA MET A 249 -5.02 -16.23 -6.28
C MET A 249 -4.68 -17.45 -7.14
N ALA A 250 -3.40 -17.67 -7.44
CA ALA A 250 -2.96 -18.80 -8.23
C ALA A 250 -3.22 -20.13 -7.52
N HIS A 251 -3.03 -20.19 -6.20
CA HIS A 251 -3.25 -21.39 -5.42
C HIS A 251 -4.73 -21.76 -5.30
N VAL A 252 -5.62 -20.79 -5.06
CA VAL A 252 -7.07 -21.00 -5.12
C VAL A 252 -7.50 -21.49 -6.51
N TYR A 253 -6.97 -20.87 -7.57
CA TYR A 253 -7.30 -21.24 -8.94
C TYR A 253 -6.84 -22.65 -9.31
N ASP A 254 -5.69 -23.09 -8.78
CA ASP A 254 -5.12 -24.42 -9.00
C ASP A 254 -5.82 -25.51 -8.16
N LYS A 255 -6.05 -25.26 -6.87
CA LYS A 255 -6.53 -26.27 -5.91
C LYS A 255 -8.05 -26.29 -5.71
N ILE A 256 -8.72 -25.16 -5.92
CA ILE A 256 -10.18 -25.03 -5.76
C ILE A 256 -10.81 -24.46 -7.04
N PRO A 257 -10.57 -25.07 -8.22
CA PRO A 257 -11.09 -24.55 -9.48
C PRO A 257 -12.62 -24.60 -9.51
N ASN A 258 -13.24 -23.81 -10.39
CA ASN A 258 -14.70 -23.74 -10.59
C ASN A 258 -15.51 -23.13 -9.44
N SER A 259 -14.89 -22.72 -8.34
CA SER A 259 -15.54 -21.99 -7.24
C SER A 259 -15.85 -20.53 -7.60
N LYS A 260 -16.62 -19.86 -6.73
CA LYS A 260 -16.67 -18.39 -6.66
C LYS A 260 -15.52 -17.90 -5.79
N PHE A 261 -14.87 -16.83 -6.23
CA PHE A 261 -13.71 -16.31 -5.54
C PHE A 261 -13.82 -14.81 -5.32
N ALA A 262 -13.91 -14.42 -4.06
CA ALA A 262 -13.98 -13.06 -3.58
C ALA A 262 -12.70 -12.73 -2.80
N LEU A 263 -12.05 -11.63 -3.16
CA LEU A 263 -10.82 -11.23 -2.49
C LEU A 263 -10.62 -9.73 -2.42
N PHE A 264 -9.99 -9.29 -1.32
CA PHE A 264 -9.29 -8.01 -1.27
C PHE A 264 -7.86 -8.17 -1.80
N SER A 265 -7.39 -7.25 -2.63
CA SER A 265 -6.01 -7.26 -3.13
C SER A 265 -5.59 -5.93 -3.76
N LYS A 266 -4.28 -5.76 -3.99
CA LYS A 266 -3.79 -4.75 -4.96
C LYS A 266 -4.27 -5.13 -6.37
N LEU A 267 -4.64 -4.16 -7.20
CA LEU A 267 -5.17 -4.41 -8.56
C LEU A 267 -4.10 -4.52 -9.65
N LYS A 268 -2.80 -4.52 -9.28
CA LYS A 268 -1.69 -4.62 -10.22
C LYS A 268 -1.68 -5.91 -11.03
N PHE A 269 -2.40 -6.96 -10.61
CA PHE A 269 -2.55 -8.17 -11.41
C PHE A 269 -3.32 -7.97 -12.72
N ILE A 270 -4.08 -6.90 -12.82
CA ILE A 270 -4.84 -6.55 -14.02
C ILE A 270 -3.94 -5.78 -15.00
N GLN A 271 -3.35 -4.67 -14.57
CA GLN A 271 -2.65 -3.75 -15.48
C GLN A 271 -1.11 -3.83 -15.44
N GLY A 272 -0.53 -4.49 -14.43
CA GLY A 272 0.90 -4.57 -14.26
C GLY A 272 1.60 -5.35 -15.37
N SER A 273 2.73 -4.83 -15.85
CA SER A 273 3.56 -5.47 -16.88
C SER A 273 4.10 -6.84 -16.42
N ASN A 274 4.48 -6.97 -15.15
CA ASN A 274 4.96 -8.21 -14.54
C ASN A 274 3.88 -9.30 -14.41
N PHE A 275 2.61 -8.99 -14.69
CA PHE A 275 1.48 -9.91 -14.57
C PHE A 275 0.98 -10.44 -15.91
N LYS A 276 1.76 -10.29 -16.99
CA LYS A 276 1.39 -10.85 -18.30
C LYS A 276 1.14 -12.37 -18.21
N LYS A 277 2.11 -13.13 -17.71
CA LYS A 277 1.98 -14.59 -17.51
C LYS A 277 0.85 -14.94 -16.54
N PHE A 278 0.69 -14.19 -15.46
CA PHE A 278 -0.42 -14.38 -14.52
C PHE A 278 -1.78 -14.28 -15.22
N LYS A 279 -2.01 -13.29 -16.09
CA LYS A 279 -3.28 -13.13 -16.80
C LYS A 279 -3.54 -14.21 -17.85
N GLU A 280 -2.48 -14.78 -18.42
CA GLU A 280 -2.57 -15.94 -19.31
C GLU A 280 -2.97 -17.20 -18.54
N TYR A 281 -2.51 -17.33 -17.28
CA TYR A 281 -2.83 -18.45 -16.39
C TYR A 281 -4.20 -18.34 -15.70
N PHE A 282 -4.49 -17.19 -15.08
CA PHE A 282 -5.70 -16.94 -14.29
C PHE A 282 -6.84 -16.50 -15.22
N LEU A 283 -7.62 -17.48 -15.68
CA LEU A 283 -8.77 -17.27 -16.56
C LEU A 283 -10.08 -17.39 -15.76
N ALA A 284 -10.74 -16.27 -15.54
CA ALA A 284 -11.94 -16.19 -14.72
C ALA A 284 -12.87 -15.08 -15.22
N LYS A 285 -14.19 -15.28 -15.09
CA LYS A 285 -15.18 -14.23 -15.37
C LYS A 285 -15.27 -13.30 -14.15
N PHE A 286 -14.88 -12.03 -14.35
CA PHE A 286 -15.18 -10.98 -13.38
C PHE A 286 -16.70 -10.81 -13.23
N MET A 287 -17.18 -10.77 -11.99
CA MET A 287 -18.60 -10.60 -11.69
C MET A 287 -18.89 -9.17 -11.22
N LYS A 288 -18.18 -8.71 -10.17
CA LYS A 288 -18.37 -7.39 -9.58
C LYS A 288 -17.20 -7.02 -8.69
N GLY A 289 -17.06 -5.75 -8.35
CA GLY A 289 -16.06 -5.28 -7.41
C GLY A 289 -16.11 -3.79 -7.15
N PHE A 290 -15.35 -3.37 -6.13
CA PHE A 290 -15.16 -1.98 -5.76
C PHE A 290 -13.72 -1.71 -5.35
N VAL A 291 -13.35 -0.44 -5.25
CA VAL A 291 -12.02 0.01 -4.82
C VAL A 291 -12.12 1.05 -3.71
N ILE A 292 -11.18 0.96 -2.78
CA ILE A 292 -11.10 1.77 -1.56
C ILE A 292 -9.64 2.19 -1.29
N PRO A 293 -9.40 3.26 -0.52
CA PRO A 293 -8.05 3.69 -0.18
C PRO A 293 -7.35 2.66 0.70
N ALA A 294 -6.10 2.32 0.40
CA ALA A 294 -5.39 1.29 1.17
C ALA A 294 -5.14 1.67 2.63
N ASN A 295 -4.96 2.96 2.90
CA ASN A 295 -4.72 3.52 4.23
C ASN A 295 -5.94 3.48 5.17
N THR A 296 -7.05 2.84 4.76
CA THR A 296 -8.16 2.50 5.64
C THR A 296 -7.97 1.16 6.35
N PHE A 297 -7.06 0.31 5.85
CA PHE A 297 -6.75 -0.98 6.50
C PHE A 297 -5.72 -0.77 7.61
N ASP A 298 -5.87 -1.54 8.69
CA ASP A 298 -4.95 -1.50 9.81
C ASP A 298 -3.52 -1.81 9.34
N ASN A 299 -2.55 -1.04 9.85
CA ASN A 299 -1.13 -1.15 9.53
C ASN A 299 -0.72 -0.85 8.08
N VAL A 300 -1.61 -0.28 7.25
CA VAL A 300 -1.28 0.17 5.89
C VAL A 300 -1.06 1.68 5.86
N LYS A 301 0.18 2.12 5.64
CA LYS A 301 0.54 3.55 5.47
C LYS A 301 0.55 4.01 4.01
N GLY A 302 0.46 3.08 3.07
CA GLY A 302 0.58 3.37 1.65
C GLY A 302 -0.66 4.04 1.06
N HIS A 303 -0.45 4.84 0.02
CA HIS A 303 -1.51 5.59 -0.69
C HIS A 303 -1.74 4.96 -2.07
N PHE A 304 -2.48 3.86 -2.09
CA PHE A 304 -2.82 3.11 -3.31
C PHE A 304 -4.24 2.52 -3.21
N PRO A 305 -4.84 1.99 -4.28
CA PRO A 305 -6.17 1.40 -4.19
C PRO A 305 -6.07 -0.07 -3.78
N ILE A 306 -6.92 -0.49 -2.85
CA ILE A 306 -7.25 -1.91 -2.61
C ILE A 306 -8.59 -2.19 -3.27
N GLY A 307 -8.67 -3.29 -4.01
CA GLY A 307 -9.89 -3.73 -4.66
C GLY A 307 -10.49 -4.95 -3.96
N PHE A 308 -11.79 -4.91 -3.68
CA PHE A 308 -12.58 -6.11 -3.45
C PHE A 308 -13.15 -6.57 -4.80
N THR A 309 -12.86 -7.81 -5.19
CA THR A 309 -13.28 -8.34 -6.50
C THR A 309 -13.89 -9.73 -6.35
N ILE A 310 -14.94 -10.00 -7.12
CA ILE A 310 -15.64 -11.28 -7.17
C ILE A 310 -15.47 -11.89 -8.56
N TRP A 311 -15.03 -13.14 -8.59
CA TRP A 311 -14.69 -13.90 -9.79
C TRP A 311 -15.44 -15.22 -9.83
N ASN A 312 -15.85 -15.64 -11.02
CA ASN A 312 -16.35 -16.98 -11.28
C ASN A 312 -15.26 -17.81 -11.96
N LEU A 313 -14.65 -18.74 -11.21
CA LEU A 313 -13.53 -19.56 -11.70
C LEU A 313 -13.98 -20.69 -12.64
N SER A 314 -15.29 -20.94 -12.74
CA SER A 314 -15.87 -21.91 -13.68
C SER A 314 -15.86 -21.41 -15.13
N VAL A 315 -15.74 -20.10 -15.35
CA VAL A 315 -15.82 -19.50 -16.68
C VAL A 315 -14.45 -18.94 -17.06
N LYS A 316 -13.78 -19.58 -18.02
CA LYS A 316 -12.39 -19.29 -18.39
C LYS A 316 -12.31 -18.10 -19.36
N ASN A 317 -12.34 -16.90 -18.79
CA ASN A 317 -12.23 -15.65 -19.56
C ASN A 317 -10.90 -14.94 -19.29
N ASN A 318 -10.30 -14.42 -20.37
CA ASN A 318 -9.20 -13.45 -20.24
C ASN A 318 -9.69 -12.16 -19.58
N ILE A 319 -8.87 -11.58 -18.70
CA ILE A 319 -9.16 -10.28 -18.10
C ILE A 319 -8.92 -9.19 -19.15
N LYS A 320 -9.97 -8.79 -19.88
CA LYS A 320 -9.88 -7.68 -20.85
C LYS A 320 -9.95 -6.33 -20.16
N ASN A 321 -10.98 -6.13 -19.35
CA ASN A 321 -11.17 -4.99 -18.47
C ASN A 321 -12.15 -5.36 -17.36
N ILE A 322 -12.11 -4.61 -16.26
CA ILE A 322 -13.11 -4.68 -15.19
C ILE A 322 -13.58 -3.28 -14.83
N ASN A 323 -14.81 -3.16 -14.33
CA ASN A 323 -15.36 -1.90 -13.83
C ASN A 323 -15.63 -2.05 -12.34
N CYS A 324 -15.07 -1.15 -11.54
CA CYS A 324 -15.28 -1.12 -10.11
C CYS A 324 -15.88 0.23 -9.71
N ASN A 325 -16.80 0.23 -8.75
CA ASN A 325 -17.19 1.45 -8.06
C ASN A 325 -16.03 1.91 -7.17
N VAL A 326 -15.86 3.22 -6.99
CA VAL A 326 -14.82 3.84 -6.16
C VAL A 326 -15.48 4.43 -4.94
N PHE A 327 -15.00 4.07 -3.76
CA PHE A 327 -15.46 4.62 -2.49
C PHE A 327 -14.34 5.40 -1.80
N ASP A 328 -14.68 6.45 -1.08
CA ASP A 328 -13.76 7.11 -0.16
C ASP A 328 -13.61 6.34 1.16
N LYS A 329 -12.86 6.90 2.12
CA LYS A 329 -12.63 6.28 3.43
C LYS A 329 -13.87 6.16 4.33
N ASN A 330 -14.97 6.83 3.97
CA ASN A 330 -16.22 6.90 4.73
C ASN A 330 -17.36 6.16 4.01
N GLU A 331 -17.05 5.27 3.05
CA GLU A 331 -18.03 4.54 2.23
C GLU A 331 -18.89 5.43 1.31
N ASN A 332 -18.49 6.69 1.06
CA ASN A 332 -19.17 7.49 0.04
C ASN A 332 -18.70 7.05 -1.33
N LYS A 333 -19.64 6.75 -2.23
CA LYS A 333 -19.33 6.45 -3.62
C LYS A 333 -18.90 7.71 -4.36
N ILE A 334 -17.63 7.81 -4.68
CA ILE A 334 -17.03 8.98 -5.37
C ILE A 334 -16.85 8.78 -6.88
N GLY A 335 -17.11 7.58 -7.41
CA GLY A 335 -17.07 7.37 -8.85
C GLY A 335 -17.04 5.91 -9.29
N LYS A 336 -16.57 5.71 -10.52
CA LYS A 336 -16.30 4.41 -11.14
C LYS A 336 -14.93 4.43 -11.78
N LYS A 337 -14.18 3.34 -11.66
CA LYS A 337 -12.89 3.15 -12.31
C LYS A 337 -12.90 1.90 -13.16
N ARG A 338 -12.40 2.03 -14.39
CA ARG A 338 -12.18 0.92 -15.31
C ARG A 338 -10.69 0.55 -15.30
N PHE A 339 -10.39 -0.72 -15.06
CA PHE A 339 -9.05 -1.29 -15.15
C PHE A 339 -8.94 -2.11 -16.43
N TYR A 340 -7.78 -2.09 -17.08
CA TYR A 340 -7.57 -2.75 -18.38
C TYR A 340 -6.50 -3.82 -18.26
N GLY A 341 -6.81 -5.03 -18.72
CA GLY A 341 -5.85 -6.14 -18.71
C GLY A 341 -4.94 -6.14 -19.93
N ASN A 342 -5.40 -5.61 -21.06
CA ASN A 342 -4.61 -5.49 -22.28
C ASN A 342 -4.29 -4.02 -22.55
N LEU A 343 -3.13 -3.58 -22.07
CA LEU A 343 -2.64 -2.24 -22.30
C LEU A 343 -1.75 -2.17 -23.55
N PRO A 344 -1.83 -1.06 -24.31
CA PRO A 344 -0.84 -0.74 -25.34
C PRO A 344 0.59 -0.69 -24.80
N LYS A 345 1.56 -0.56 -25.72
CA LYS A 345 2.97 -0.35 -25.34
C LYS A 345 3.11 0.90 -24.45
N SER A 346 3.92 0.80 -23.41
CA SER A 346 4.16 1.90 -22.47
C SER A 346 4.86 3.09 -23.13
N ILE A 347 4.75 4.26 -22.50
CA ILE A 347 5.44 5.48 -22.94
C ILE A 347 6.97 5.32 -22.95
N ASN A 348 7.53 4.48 -22.06
CA ASN A 348 8.97 4.17 -22.06
C ASN A 348 9.41 3.44 -23.34
N LYS A 349 8.57 2.57 -23.90
CA LYS A 349 8.85 1.94 -25.20
C LYS A 349 8.77 2.92 -26.36
N TRP A 350 8.00 4.00 -26.21
CA TRP A 350 7.91 5.06 -27.20
C TRP A 350 9.14 5.97 -27.18
N ILE A 351 9.52 6.50 -26.01
CA ILE A 351 10.65 7.44 -25.94
C ILE A 351 11.99 6.79 -26.31
N LYS A 352 12.14 5.49 -26.03
CA LYS A 352 13.34 4.72 -26.40
C LYS A 352 13.63 4.70 -27.90
N LYS A 353 12.63 4.95 -28.75
CA LYS A 353 12.83 5.05 -30.22
C LYS A 353 13.63 6.29 -30.63
N PHE A 354 13.77 7.25 -29.73
CA PHE A 354 14.48 8.52 -29.93
C PHE A 354 15.73 8.60 -29.05
N ASP A 355 16.13 7.48 -28.45
CA ASP A 355 17.40 7.35 -27.76
C ASP A 355 18.49 7.17 -28.83
N ASP A 356 19.35 8.17 -28.97
CA ASP A 356 20.55 8.08 -29.82
C ASP A 356 21.77 8.28 -28.93
N LYS A 357 22.54 7.20 -28.78
CA LYS A 357 23.73 7.15 -27.92
C LYS A 357 25.00 7.53 -28.65
N ILE A 358 24.92 7.81 -29.95
CA ILE A 358 26.07 8.25 -30.76
C ILE A 358 26.30 9.75 -30.54
N LEU A 359 25.22 10.52 -30.37
CA LEU A 359 25.28 11.96 -30.12
C LEU A 359 25.68 12.27 -28.68
N ASP A 360 26.46 13.34 -28.52
CA ASP A 360 26.85 13.85 -27.20
C ASP A 360 25.62 14.25 -26.38
N ALA A 361 25.52 13.70 -25.18
CA ALA A 361 24.40 13.97 -24.28
C ALA A 361 24.58 15.35 -23.63
N ILE A 362 23.60 16.24 -23.84
CA ILE A 362 23.56 17.56 -23.19
C ILE A 362 22.93 17.50 -21.79
N ALA A 363 22.12 16.47 -21.52
CA ALA A 363 21.52 16.20 -20.22
C ALA A 363 21.04 14.73 -20.14
N TYR A 364 20.66 14.30 -18.95
CA TYR A 364 20.12 12.98 -18.67
C TYR A 364 18.75 13.11 -18.01
N MET A 365 17.80 12.29 -18.43
CA MET A 365 16.49 12.17 -17.79
C MET A 365 16.38 10.82 -17.07
N GLY A 366 16.09 10.85 -15.77
CA GLY A 366 15.68 9.65 -15.04
C GLY A 366 14.43 9.07 -15.67
N ASN A 367 14.47 7.81 -16.09
CA ASN A 367 13.39 7.13 -16.83
C ASN A 367 12.90 5.91 -16.04
N PRO A 368 12.20 6.13 -14.92
CA PRO A 368 11.70 5.06 -14.05
C PRO A 368 10.51 4.34 -14.70
N SER A 369 9.95 3.34 -14.02
CA SER A 369 8.76 2.63 -14.48
C SER A 369 7.63 3.61 -14.90
N PRO A 370 6.91 3.33 -16.01
CA PRO A 370 5.95 4.24 -16.61
C PRO A 370 4.60 4.21 -15.89
N ASP A 371 4.60 4.45 -14.58
CA ASP A 371 3.38 4.47 -13.76
C ASP A 371 3.43 5.57 -12.70
N PHE A 372 2.25 5.89 -12.15
CA PHE A 372 2.12 6.96 -11.15
C PHE A 372 2.92 6.71 -9.87
N GLN A 373 3.19 5.45 -9.48
CA GLN A 373 3.93 5.16 -8.26
C GLN A 373 5.38 5.66 -8.35
N HIS A 374 5.98 5.52 -9.53
CA HIS A 374 7.39 5.84 -9.75
C HIS A 374 7.59 7.22 -10.36
N ASN A 375 6.53 8.03 -10.49
CA ASN A 375 6.58 9.30 -11.18
C ASN A 375 7.45 10.34 -10.46
N SER A 376 7.56 10.25 -9.13
CA SER A 376 8.43 11.10 -8.32
C SER A 376 9.93 10.85 -8.54
N GLN A 377 10.31 9.83 -9.31
CA GLN A 377 11.69 9.51 -9.66
C GLN A 377 12.10 10.07 -11.05
N LEU A 378 11.16 10.68 -11.78
CA LEU A 378 11.41 11.29 -13.09
C LEU A 378 11.98 12.70 -12.87
N TYR A 379 13.21 12.95 -13.31
CA TYR A 379 13.86 14.26 -13.23
C TYR A 379 14.86 14.42 -14.37
N ILE A 380 15.30 15.65 -14.62
CA ILE A 380 16.36 15.98 -15.59
C ILE A 380 17.59 16.47 -14.83
N SER A 381 18.78 16.01 -15.22
CA SER A 381 20.05 16.37 -14.60
C SER A 381 21.17 16.49 -15.63
N MET A 382 22.17 17.33 -15.32
CA MET A 382 23.37 17.46 -16.15
C MET A 382 24.30 16.24 -16.07
N ARG A 383 24.22 15.51 -14.95
CA ARG A 383 24.99 14.28 -14.71
C ARG A 383 24.07 13.09 -14.68
N LYS A 384 24.51 11.97 -15.26
CA LYS A 384 23.79 10.70 -15.17
C LYS A 384 23.74 10.24 -13.71
N GLY A 385 22.56 9.84 -13.25
CA GLY A 385 22.38 9.26 -11.92
C GLY A 385 22.93 7.83 -11.81
N ILE A 386 22.86 7.28 -10.61
CA ILE A 386 23.34 5.92 -10.25
C ILE A 386 22.20 4.98 -9.83
N GLU A 387 20.97 5.49 -9.85
CA GLU A 387 19.78 4.76 -9.44
C GLU A 387 19.51 3.55 -10.33
N HIS A 388 18.82 2.55 -9.77
CA HIS A 388 18.49 1.30 -10.45
C HIS A 388 17.30 1.43 -11.41
N PHE A 389 17.32 2.43 -12.29
CA PHE A 389 16.43 2.62 -13.42
C PHE A 389 17.18 3.16 -14.64
N ASN A 390 16.51 3.25 -15.79
CA ASN A 390 17.16 3.73 -17.02
C ASN A 390 17.36 5.24 -16.98
N PHE A 391 18.43 5.72 -17.61
CA PHE A 391 18.64 7.14 -17.90
C PHE A 391 18.56 7.34 -19.40
N TRP A 392 17.76 8.32 -19.82
CA TRP A 392 17.59 8.66 -21.22
C TRP A 392 18.43 9.90 -21.55
N ASN A 393 19.14 9.87 -22.68
CA ASN A 393 20.07 10.91 -23.06
C ASN A 393 19.34 11.99 -23.86
N PHE A 394 19.35 13.22 -23.36
CA PHE A 394 18.97 14.38 -24.15
C PHE A 394 20.10 14.73 -25.12
N ASN A 395 19.74 15.01 -26.36
CA ASN A 395 20.57 15.62 -27.39
C ASN A 395 19.75 16.66 -28.16
N THR A 396 20.37 17.37 -29.10
CA THR A 396 19.72 18.43 -29.87
C THR A 396 18.52 17.94 -30.69
N ASP A 397 18.51 16.68 -31.11
CA ASP A 397 17.49 16.13 -32.01
C ASP A 397 16.23 15.62 -31.28
N ASN A 398 16.34 15.35 -29.97
CA ASN A 398 15.29 14.69 -29.21
C ASN A 398 14.67 15.56 -28.10
N ILE A 399 15.06 16.83 -27.97
CA ILE A 399 14.59 17.77 -26.93
C ILE A 399 13.06 17.73 -26.77
N PHE A 400 12.32 17.96 -27.85
CA PHE A 400 10.85 18.01 -27.80
C PHE A 400 10.21 16.68 -27.38
N ASN A 401 10.81 15.55 -27.76
CA ASN A 401 10.30 14.23 -27.38
C ASN A 401 10.45 14.01 -25.88
N GLY A 402 11.59 14.42 -25.31
CA GLY A 402 11.84 14.40 -23.88
C GLY A 402 10.92 15.33 -23.10
N CYS A 403 10.68 16.55 -23.59
CA CYS A 403 9.74 17.49 -22.98
C CYS A 403 8.31 16.95 -22.99
N VAL A 404 7.85 16.37 -24.10
CA VAL A 404 6.53 15.73 -24.18
C VAL A 404 6.43 14.55 -23.20
N TYR A 405 7.46 13.71 -23.12
CA TYR A 405 7.52 12.61 -22.15
C TYR A 405 7.38 13.13 -20.72
N PHE A 406 8.18 14.13 -20.36
CA PHE A 406 8.25 14.69 -19.02
C PHE A 406 6.94 15.37 -18.62
N ALA A 407 6.40 16.21 -19.51
CA ALA A 407 5.17 16.96 -19.27
C ALA A 407 3.96 16.02 -19.12
N VAL A 408 3.76 15.07 -20.05
CA VAL A 408 2.63 14.12 -19.98
C VAL A 408 2.68 13.27 -18.72
N ARG A 409 3.89 12.92 -18.26
CA ARG A 409 4.04 12.17 -17.02
C ARG A 409 3.71 12.99 -15.78
N ASN A 410 3.97 14.29 -15.78
CA ASN A 410 3.83 15.13 -14.59
C ASN A 410 2.59 16.03 -14.57
N CYS A 411 1.90 16.24 -15.69
CA CYS A 411 0.75 17.15 -15.76
C CYS A 411 -0.51 16.61 -15.07
N ILE A 412 -0.58 15.29 -14.83
CA ILE A 412 -1.68 14.65 -14.10
C ILE A 412 -1.26 14.46 -12.64
N LYS A 413 -2.06 14.98 -11.71
CA LYS A 413 -1.82 14.82 -10.27
C LYS A 413 -1.87 13.34 -9.87
N ALA A 414 -0.84 12.88 -9.18
CA ALA A 414 -0.84 11.57 -8.53
C ALA A 414 -1.83 11.55 -7.35
N THR A 415 -2.62 10.50 -7.26
CA THR A 415 -3.62 10.25 -6.22
C THR A 415 -3.57 8.76 -5.86
N TRP A 416 -4.18 8.38 -4.74
CA TRP A 416 -4.32 6.96 -4.42
C TRP A 416 -5.15 6.19 -5.48
N ILE A 417 -6.03 6.88 -6.23
CA ILE A 417 -6.90 6.24 -7.22
C ILE A 417 -6.09 5.82 -8.44
N ASN A 418 -5.21 6.69 -8.95
CA ASN A 418 -4.41 6.44 -10.15
C ASN A 418 -3.03 5.83 -9.84
N ASP A 419 -2.74 5.45 -8.59
CA ASP A 419 -1.56 4.64 -8.30
C ASP A 419 -1.55 3.38 -9.20
N ARG A 420 -0.36 3.06 -9.72
CA ARG A 420 -0.11 2.03 -10.74
C ARG A 420 -0.75 2.22 -12.10
N ASP A 421 -1.51 3.28 -12.37
CA ASP A 421 -1.98 3.55 -13.73
C ASP A 421 -0.77 3.77 -14.64
N GLN A 422 -0.81 3.15 -15.81
CA GLN A 422 0.32 3.08 -16.72
C GLN A 422 0.24 4.24 -17.72
N PHE A 423 1.37 4.91 -17.95
CA PHE A 423 1.53 5.85 -19.05
C PHE A 423 1.82 5.08 -20.35
N LEU A 424 1.01 5.35 -21.36
CA LEU A 424 1.00 4.61 -22.62
C LEU A 424 1.61 5.41 -23.76
N THR A 425 1.91 4.73 -24.87
CA THR A 425 2.39 5.37 -26.10
C THR A 425 1.43 6.47 -26.57
N PRO A 426 1.92 7.69 -26.86
CA PRO A 426 1.09 8.80 -27.32
C PRO A 426 0.55 8.54 -28.73
N LYS A 427 -0.59 9.15 -29.05
CA LYS A 427 -1.18 9.15 -30.41
C LYS A 427 -0.46 10.19 -31.28
N LYS A 428 -0.24 9.93 -32.56
CA LYS A 428 0.57 10.78 -33.47
C LYS A 428 0.16 12.25 -33.63
N LYS A 429 -1.02 12.68 -33.15
CA LYS A 429 -1.51 14.06 -33.31
C LYS A 429 -0.56 15.11 -32.72
N TRP A 430 0.13 14.80 -31.62
CA TRP A 430 1.06 15.74 -30.96
C TRP A 430 2.23 16.17 -31.86
N GLU A 431 2.63 15.33 -32.83
CA GLU A 431 3.82 15.57 -33.67
C GLU A 431 3.68 16.85 -34.51
N LYS A 432 2.45 17.20 -34.88
CA LYS A 432 2.10 18.40 -35.66
C LYS A 432 1.56 19.55 -34.80
N ASP A 433 1.35 19.32 -33.51
CA ASP A 433 0.81 20.31 -32.59
C ASP A 433 1.96 21.09 -31.95
N ILE A 434 2.34 22.20 -32.60
CA ILE A 434 3.47 23.04 -32.16
C ILE A 434 3.17 23.70 -30.83
N ASN A 435 1.94 24.19 -30.61
CA ASN A 435 1.50 24.78 -29.35
C ASN A 435 1.63 23.79 -28.20
N PHE A 436 1.15 22.55 -28.36
CA PHE A 436 1.30 21.52 -27.33
C PHE A 436 2.77 21.21 -27.02
N GLN A 437 3.63 21.16 -28.04
CA GLN A 437 5.06 20.91 -27.84
C GLN A 437 5.76 22.06 -27.11
N ASN A 438 5.39 23.30 -27.43
CA ASN A 438 5.84 24.52 -26.78
C ASN A 438 5.39 24.54 -25.30
N ASP A 439 4.14 24.19 -25.02
CA ASP A 439 3.63 24.05 -23.65
C ASP A 439 4.37 22.96 -22.87
N CYS A 440 4.66 21.82 -23.51
CA CYS A 440 5.44 20.74 -22.88
C CYS A 440 6.86 21.19 -22.53
N LEU A 441 7.51 21.97 -23.41
CA LEU A 441 8.84 22.53 -23.15
C LEU A 441 8.80 23.47 -21.94
N ALA A 442 7.90 24.44 -21.95
CA ALA A 442 7.78 25.38 -20.85
C ALA A 442 7.38 24.71 -19.53
N PHE A 443 6.43 23.78 -19.57
CA PHE A 443 6.09 22.96 -18.40
C PHE A 443 7.33 22.26 -17.84
N THR A 444 8.13 21.61 -18.71
CA THR A 444 9.35 20.91 -18.29
C THR A 444 10.34 21.86 -17.60
N LEU A 445 10.51 23.07 -18.13
CA LEU A 445 11.43 24.07 -17.58
C LEU A 445 10.99 24.57 -16.20
N PHE A 446 9.70 24.79 -15.99
CA PHE A 446 9.20 25.39 -14.75
C PHE A 446 8.71 24.37 -13.72
N HIS A 447 8.70 23.07 -14.04
CA HIS A 447 8.20 22.06 -13.12
C HIS A 447 9.17 21.82 -11.95
N GLY A 448 8.67 21.95 -10.72
CA GLY A 448 9.48 21.86 -9.49
C GLY A 448 10.21 20.53 -9.28
N GLN A 449 9.81 19.47 -9.97
CA GLN A 449 10.50 18.18 -9.97
C GLN A 449 11.97 18.27 -10.45
N ASN A 450 12.26 19.20 -11.37
CA ASN A 450 13.63 19.41 -11.87
C ASN A 450 14.50 20.25 -10.92
N ARG A 451 13.90 20.90 -9.91
CA ARG A 451 14.59 21.72 -8.90
C ARG A 451 15.62 22.68 -9.52
N ILE A 452 15.25 23.33 -10.62
CA ILE A 452 16.12 24.28 -11.31
C ILE A 452 16.41 25.46 -10.37
N SER A 453 17.69 25.76 -10.17
CA SER A 453 18.17 26.89 -9.37
C SER A 453 19.26 27.65 -10.12
N SER A 454 19.21 28.98 -10.04
CA SER A 454 20.26 29.87 -10.54
C SER A 454 21.34 30.21 -9.50
N GLU A 455 21.25 29.66 -8.29
CA GLU A 455 22.23 29.93 -7.21
C GLU A 455 23.66 29.56 -7.63
N ASN A 456 23.80 28.52 -8.46
CA ASN A 456 25.10 27.96 -8.83
C ASN A 456 25.43 28.13 -10.32
N ALA A 457 24.60 28.86 -11.08
CA ALA A 457 24.78 29.04 -12.52
C ALA A 457 24.05 30.28 -13.03
N LYS A 458 24.60 30.85 -14.11
CA LYS A 458 24.03 31.98 -14.83
C LYS A 458 22.55 31.74 -15.18
N ASN A 459 21.67 32.64 -14.74
CA ASN A 459 20.24 32.56 -15.07
C ASN A 459 19.97 33.05 -16.50
N HIS A 460 19.79 32.13 -17.44
CA HIS A 460 19.46 32.47 -18.83
C HIS A 460 17.97 32.76 -19.08
N TRP A 461 17.10 32.55 -18.09
CA TRP A 461 15.64 32.51 -18.25
C TRP A 461 14.92 33.80 -17.85
N ILE A 462 15.64 34.88 -17.57
CA ILE A 462 15.06 36.17 -17.16
C ILE A 462 14.32 36.81 -18.35
N PRO A 463 12.97 36.91 -18.34
CA PRO A 463 12.20 37.37 -19.51
C PRO A 463 12.00 38.90 -19.55
N PHE A 464 12.71 39.64 -18.68
CA PHE A 464 12.61 41.10 -18.52
C PHE A 464 13.96 41.76 -18.75
N THR A 465 13.94 43.01 -19.22
CA THR A 465 15.10 43.90 -19.15
C THR A 465 15.22 44.48 -17.75
N GLU A 466 16.40 44.96 -17.41
CA GLU A 466 16.70 45.62 -16.13
C GLU A 466 15.77 46.82 -15.89
N SER A 467 15.51 47.59 -16.94
CA SER A 467 14.60 48.73 -16.91
C SER A 467 13.14 48.35 -16.63
N GLU A 468 12.69 47.16 -17.06
CA GLU A 468 11.30 46.70 -16.88
C GLU A 468 10.99 46.31 -15.43
N VAL A 469 12.02 45.99 -14.65
CA VAL A 469 11.87 45.63 -13.22
C VAL A 469 12.60 46.58 -12.28
N ASN A 470 13.03 47.74 -12.79
CA ASN A 470 13.81 48.73 -12.04
C ASN A 470 15.04 48.14 -11.32
N SER A 471 15.72 47.19 -11.98
CA SER A 471 16.95 46.61 -11.44
C SER A 471 18.08 47.64 -11.49
N GLN A 472 18.72 47.87 -10.34
CA GLN A 472 19.92 48.72 -10.24
C GLN A 472 21.16 48.02 -10.79
N GLU A 473 21.13 46.68 -10.87
CA GLU A 473 22.22 45.85 -11.36
C GLU A 473 21.91 45.28 -12.76
N LYS A 474 22.97 45.00 -13.53
CA LYS A 474 22.85 44.36 -14.85
C LYS A 474 22.60 42.86 -14.70
N PHE A 475 21.66 42.33 -15.47
CA PHE A 475 21.49 40.88 -15.57
C PHE A 475 22.67 40.26 -16.29
N GLU A 476 23.16 39.14 -15.76
CA GLU A 476 24.29 38.46 -16.37
C GLU A 476 23.95 37.93 -17.78
N SER A 477 22.67 37.60 -18.05
CA SER A 477 22.20 37.07 -19.32
C SER A 477 20.94 37.80 -19.82
N ASN A 478 20.96 38.19 -21.10
CA ASN A 478 19.82 38.69 -21.85
C ASN A 478 19.28 37.69 -22.90
N PHE A 479 19.65 36.40 -22.75
CA PHE A 479 19.26 35.35 -23.69
C PHE A 479 17.74 35.29 -23.92
N MET A 480 16.95 35.17 -22.85
CA MET A 480 15.50 35.02 -22.97
C MET A 480 14.82 36.27 -23.55
N VAL A 481 15.24 37.47 -23.17
CA VAL A 481 14.75 38.72 -23.78
C VAL A 481 15.02 38.74 -25.29
N LYS A 482 16.23 38.39 -25.71
CA LYS A 482 16.58 38.31 -27.15
C LYS A 482 15.82 37.20 -27.86
N PHE A 483 15.61 36.06 -27.20
CA PHE A 483 14.82 34.94 -27.73
C PHE A 483 13.39 35.39 -28.01
N ILE A 484 12.73 36.01 -27.04
CA ILE A 484 11.33 36.49 -27.13
C ILE A 484 11.19 37.54 -28.24
N GLN A 485 12.19 38.41 -28.39
CA GLN A 485 12.20 39.44 -29.43
C GLN A 485 12.58 38.92 -30.82
N GLY A 486 12.87 37.61 -30.97
CA GLY A 486 13.33 37.03 -32.23
C GLY A 486 14.72 37.52 -32.68
N LYS A 487 15.52 38.06 -31.74
CA LYS A 487 16.81 38.71 -31.99
C LYS A 487 18.02 37.79 -31.79
N LEU A 488 17.81 36.52 -31.48
CA LEU A 488 18.90 35.55 -31.47
C LEU A 488 19.29 35.24 -32.92
N LYS A 489 20.40 35.82 -33.39
CA LYS A 489 21.01 35.45 -34.66
C LYS A 489 21.71 34.10 -34.53
N ALA A 490 21.50 33.21 -35.49
CA ALA A 490 22.28 31.97 -35.61
C ALA A 490 23.72 32.34 -36.04
N ASN A 491 24.59 32.61 -35.08
CA ASN A 491 26.00 32.87 -35.37
C ASN A 491 26.80 31.58 -35.16
N GLY A 492 27.02 30.84 -36.24
CA GLY A 492 27.93 29.70 -36.30
C GLY A 492 27.84 28.99 -37.65
N ASN A 493 28.98 28.75 -38.30
CA ASN A 493 29.12 28.00 -39.56
C ASN A 493 28.82 26.49 -39.38
N GLY A 494 27.65 26.17 -38.86
CA GLY A 494 27.14 24.82 -38.75
C GLY A 494 25.63 24.90 -38.88
N ASP A 495 25.11 24.18 -39.86
CA ASP A 495 23.70 23.99 -40.13
C ASP A 495 23.03 23.38 -38.88
N LEU A 496 22.66 24.23 -37.90
CA LEU A 496 22.19 23.81 -36.58
C LEU A 496 20.74 23.30 -36.60
N LEU A 497 20.16 23.17 -37.80
CA LEU A 497 18.89 22.51 -38.11
C LEU A 497 18.93 22.04 -39.56
N GLY A 498 19.62 20.94 -39.85
CA GLY A 498 19.57 20.29 -41.16
C GLY A 498 18.12 20.14 -41.62
N LYS A 499 17.74 20.88 -42.69
CA LYS A 499 16.44 20.85 -43.40
C LYS A 499 15.20 20.55 -42.55
N LYS A 500 15.09 21.09 -41.33
CA LYS A 500 13.86 21.05 -40.53
C LYS A 500 13.36 22.46 -40.36
N ILE A 501 12.14 22.69 -40.85
CA ILE A 501 11.30 23.89 -40.71
C ILE A 501 11.66 24.63 -39.41
N LEU A 502 12.26 25.81 -39.54
CA LEU A 502 12.47 26.74 -38.42
C LEU A 502 11.11 26.98 -37.77
N ARG A 503 10.95 26.56 -36.50
CA ARG A 503 9.76 26.89 -35.73
C ARG A 503 9.81 28.37 -35.39
N THR A 504 9.12 29.18 -36.17
CA THR A 504 9.00 30.63 -35.98
C THR A 504 7.85 31.01 -35.06
N GLU A 505 7.06 30.03 -34.57
CA GLU A 505 5.99 30.28 -33.61
C GLU A 505 6.55 30.56 -32.21
N SER A 506 6.22 31.74 -31.68
CA SER A 506 6.56 32.18 -30.34
C SER A 506 6.05 31.17 -29.29
N LEU A 507 6.89 30.81 -28.32
CA LEU A 507 6.45 30.11 -27.11
C LEU A 507 5.36 30.95 -26.43
N CYS A 508 4.12 30.45 -26.39
CA CYS A 508 2.94 31.18 -25.90
C CYS A 508 3.09 31.68 -24.44
N ILE A 509 3.97 31.05 -23.65
CA ILE A 509 4.26 31.45 -22.26
C ILE A 509 5.17 32.69 -22.17
N PHE A 510 5.89 33.02 -23.24
CA PHE A 510 6.74 34.19 -23.29
C PHE A 510 6.23 35.28 -24.24
N SER A 511 5.04 35.10 -24.84
CA SER A 511 4.42 36.15 -25.63
C SER A 511 3.96 37.28 -24.71
N ARG A 512 4.60 38.45 -24.83
CA ARG A 512 4.14 39.65 -24.15
C ARG A 512 2.80 40.07 -24.77
N LYS A 513 1.77 40.29 -23.93
CA LYS A 513 0.60 41.05 -24.38
C LYS A 513 1.12 42.42 -24.82
N LYS A 514 0.80 42.80 -26.06
CA LYS A 514 1.13 44.13 -26.58
C LYS A 514 0.46 45.22 -25.76
#